data_AF-A0A9W9FEJ5-F1
#
_entry.id   AF-A0A9W9FEJ5-F1
#
_cell.length_a   1.000
_cell.length_b   1.000
_cell.length_c   1.000
_cell.angle_alpha   90.00
_cell.angle_beta   90.00
_cell.angle_gamma   90.00
#
_symmetry.space_group_name_H-M   'P 1'
#
loop_
_entity.id
_entity.type
_entity.pdbx_description
1 polymer ?
#
loop_
_entity_poly.entity_id
_entity_poly.type
_entity_poly.pdbx_seq_one_letter_code
_entity_poly.pdbx_strand_id
1 'polypeptide(L)'
;MAESPRWLLLRGREPEALQALTHFKPKNTPDEDIRAEFDVLSLKVSEQLQKKSFSDLFTKTNRLRTFVVVLSNFFQQATGQAFASQYGTLFVKQLMSIDPFSVNLGTNAVDIGAIIILACLIVVIGRSSIVQMGSLMTMGGLGTAEAGNVAAKQGIIAMLMIFSFSWSLGWAPLTYVIGAELPSSPLREMTLQIAYFVKLVTEYVMT
;
A
#
# COMPACT_ATOMS: atom_id res chain seq x y z
N MET A 1 -5.16 -28.65 -2.23
CA MET A 1 -5.88 -27.37 -2.12
C MET A 1 -6.62 -27.17 -3.42
N ALA A 2 -7.92 -26.87 -3.39
CA ALA A 2 -8.63 -26.46 -4.60
C ALA A 2 -8.04 -25.13 -5.11
N GLU A 3 -7.76 -25.05 -6.41
CA GLU A 3 -7.30 -23.80 -7.03
C GLU A 3 -8.44 -22.77 -7.04
N SER A 4 -8.11 -21.47 -7.16
CA SER A 4 -9.16 -20.43 -7.09
C SER A 4 -10.16 -20.60 -8.25
N PRO A 5 -11.48 -20.60 -7.99
CA PRO A 5 -12.51 -20.75 -9.03
C PRO A 5 -12.36 -19.72 -10.16
N ARG A 6 -11.91 -18.51 -9.84
CA ARG A 6 -11.64 -17.44 -10.80
C ARG A 6 -10.50 -17.79 -11.78
N TRP A 7 -9.44 -18.43 -11.32
CA TRP A 7 -8.33 -18.85 -12.19
C TRP A 7 -8.74 -19.98 -13.14
N LEU A 8 -9.54 -20.94 -12.63
CA LEU A 8 -10.07 -22.03 -13.45
C LEU A 8 -10.99 -21.50 -14.56
N LEU A 9 -11.83 -20.51 -14.26
CA LEU A 9 -12.63 -19.80 -15.27
C LEU A 9 -11.76 -19.06 -16.30
N LEU A 10 -10.69 -18.38 -15.88
CA LEU A 10 -9.74 -17.71 -16.79
C LEU A 10 -9.04 -18.69 -17.75
N ARG A 11 -8.90 -19.96 -17.35
CA ARG A 11 -8.33 -21.04 -18.18
C ARG A 11 -9.38 -21.79 -19.01
N GLY A 12 -10.65 -21.42 -18.94
CA GLY A 12 -11.76 -22.11 -19.63
C GLY A 12 -12.13 -23.46 -19.01
N ARG A 13 -11.72 -23.74 -17.76
CA ARG A 13 -12.03 -24.98 -17.02
C ARG A 13 -13.28 -24.79 -16.15
N GLU A 14 -14.41 -24.51 -16.80
CA GLU A 14 -15.71 -24.27 -16.14
C GLU A 14 -16.19 -25.37 -15.17
N PRO A 15 -16.16 -26.67 -15.52
CA PRO A 15 -16.68 -27.72 -14.63
C PRO A 15 -15.84 -27.86 -13.35
N GLU A 16 -14.54 -27.61 -13.44
CA GLU A 16 -13.65 -27.63 -12.28
C GLU A 16 -13.79 -26.40 -11.41
N ALA A 17 -14.06 -25.24 -12.02
CA ALA A 17 -14.37 -24.01 -11.30
C ALA A 17 -15.64 -24.15 -10.45
N LEU A 18 -16.67 -24.84 -10.97
CA LEU A 18 -17.90 -25.11 -10.24
C LEU A 18 -17.66 -26.06 -9.07
N GLN A 19 -16.89 -27.14 -9.27
CA GLN A 19 -16.50 -28.04 -8.17
C GLN A 19 -15.67 -27.32 -7.08
N ALA A 20 -14.73 -26.47 -7.49
CA ALA A 20 -13.95 -25.66 -6.55
C ALA A 20 -14.85 -24.70 -5.76
N LEU A 21 -15.82 -24.06 -6.41
CA LEU A 21 -16.77 -23.15 -5.77
C LEU A 21 -17.63 -23.90 -4.73
N THR A 22 -18.14 -25.09 -5.06
CA THR A 22 -18.87 -25.94 -4.12
C THR A 22 -18.01 -26.37 -2.93
N HIS A 23 -16.71 -26.61 -3.13
CA HIS A 23 -15.79 -26.98 -2.05
C HIS A 23 -15.55 -25.84 -1.05
N PHE A 24 -15.54 -24.58 -1.51
CA PHE A 24 -15.36 -23.41 -0.64
C PHE A 24 -16.63 -22.97 0.09
N LYS A 25 -17.80 -23.50 -0.29
CA LYS A 25 -19.09 -23.12 0.31
C LYS A 25 -19.51 -24.11 1.40
N PRO A 26 -20.27 -23.63 2.42
CA PRO A 26 -20.88 -24.52 3.40
C PRO A 26 -21.76 -25.57 2.71
N LYS A 27 -21.73 -26.83 3.18
CA LYS A 27 -22.50 -27.96 2.61
C LYS A 27 -24.02 -27.74 2.55
N ASN A 28 -24.54 -26.69 3.18
CA ASN A 28 -25.96 -26.36 3.26
C ASN A 28 -26.38 -25.24 2.28
N THR A 29 -25.48 -24.84 1.37
CA THR A 29 -25.78 -23.80 0.37
C THR A 29 -26.62 -24.42 -0.76
N PRO A 30 -27.75 -23.83 -1.14
CA PRO A 30 -28.55 -24.29 -2.28
C PRO A 30 -27.72 -24.32 -3.56
N ASP A 31 -27.90 -25.34 -4.40
CA ASP A 31 -27.23 -25.43 -5.71
C ASP A 31 -27.55 -24.23 -6.62
N GLU A 32 -28.71 -23.60 -6.43
CA GLU A 32 -29.15 -22.40 -7.16
C GLU A 32 -28.28 -21.18 -6.81
N ASP A 33 -27.94 -20.98 -5.54
CA ASP A 33 -27.07 -19.88 -5.10
C ASP A 33 -25.64 -20.06 -5.61
N ILE A 34 -25.14 -21.30 -5.63
CA ILE A 34 -23.81 -21.63 -6.16
C ILE A 34 -23.75 -21.34 -7.66
N ARG A 35 -24.80 -21.67 -8.41
CA ARG A 35 -24.89 -21.39 -9.85
C ARG A 35 -25.03 -19.90 -10.15
N ALA A 36 -25.85 -19.19 -9.39
CA ALA A 36 -25.98 -17.73 -9.54
C ALA A 36 -24.63 -17.02 -9.30
N GLU A 37 -23.87 -17.44 -8.29
CA GLU A 37 -22.54 -16.88 -8.03
C GLU A 37 -21.52 -17.28 -9.11
N PHE A 38 -21.61 -18.51 -9.63
CA PHE A 38 -20.82 -18.96 -10.77
C PHE A 38 -21.08 -18.11 -12.01
N ASP A 39 -22.35 -17.80 -12.32
CA ASP A 39 -22.73 -16.96 -13.47
C ASP A 39 -22.23 -15.51 -13.31
N VAL A 40 -22.32 -14.95 -12.10
CA VAL A 40 -21.75 -13.62 -11.81
C VAL A 40 -20.22 -13.64 -11.96
N LEU A 41 -19.56 -14.72 -11.55
CA LEU A 41 -18.11 -14.86 -11.65
C LEU A 41 -17.67 -15.07 -13.11
N SER A 42 -18.39 -15.87 -13.89
CA SER A 42 -18.12 -16.11 -15.31
C SER A 42 -18.31 -14.84 -16.13
N LEU A 43 -19.35 -14.05 -15.85
CA LEU A 43 -19.55 -12.71 -16.43
C LEU A 43 -18.36 -11.79 -16.13
N LYS A 44 -17.95 -11.67 -14.86
CA LYS A 44 -16.78 -10.84 -14.49
C LYS A 44 -15.48 -11.29 -15.14
N VAL A 45 -15.28 -12.61 -15.29
CA VAL A 45 -14.08 -13.18 -15.93
C VAL A 45 -14.13 -12.94 -17.44
N SER A 46 -15.28 -13.08 -18.09
CA SER A 46 -15.44 -12.80 -19.52
C SER A 46 -15.20 -11.31 -19.84
N GLU A 47 -15.64 -10.39 -18.98
CA GLU A 47 -15.31 -8.96 -19.08
C GLU A 47 -13.81 -8.67 -18.92
N GLN A 48 -13.10 -9.46 -18.08
CA GLN A 48 -11.65 -9.36 -17.91
C GLN A 48 -10.87 -9.96 -19.09
N LEU A 49 -11.41 -11.01 -19.71
CA LEU A 49 -10.82 -11.66 -20.89
C LEU A 49 -10.98 -10.83 -22.16
N GLN A 50 -11.86 -9.82 -22.18
CA GLN A 50 -11.87 -8.85 -23.26
C GLN A 50 -10.51 -8.14 -23.30
N LYS A 51 -9.67 -8.50 -24.27
CA LYS A 51 -8.36 -7.88 -24.52
C LYS A 51 -8.54 -6.39 -24.72
N LYS A 52 -8.35 -5.60 -23.66
CA LYS A 52 -8.27 -4.15 -23.74
C LYS A 52 -6.83 -3.75 -24.05
N SER A 53 -6.69 -2.79 -24.95
CA SER A 53 -5.39 -2.29 -25.36
C SER A 53 -4.85 -1.31 -24.32
N PHE A 54 -3.53 -1.15 -24.24
CA PHE A 54 -2.91 -0.08 -23.43
C PHE A 54 -3.45 1.31 -23.81
N SER A 55 -3.96 1.48 -25.03
CA SER A 55 -4.64 2.71 -25.46
C SER A 55 -5.94 3.00 -24.68
N ASP A 56 -6.65 1.98 -24.19
CA ASP A 56 -7.93 2.15 -23.49
C ASP A 56 -7.78 2.76 -22.09
N LEU A 57 -6.56 2.71 -21.55
CA LEU A 57 -6.15 3.39 -20.32
C LEU A 57 -6.19 4.92 -20.47
N PHE A 58 -5.91 5.44 -21.68
CA PHE A 58 -5.83 6.87 -21.97
C PHE A 58 -7.17 7.49 -22.40
N THR A 59 -8.24 6.70 -22.44
CA THR A 59 -9.61 7.19 -22.67
C THR A 59 -10.00 8.23 -21.61
N LYS A 60 -10.74 9.29 -22.00
CA LYS A 60 -11.08 10.45 -21.14
C LYS A 60 -11.55 10.07 -19.72
N THR A 61 -12.33 9.00 -19.58
CA THR A 61 -12.87 8.54 -18.29
C THR A 61 -11.85 7.78 -17.43
N ASN A 62 -10.96 7.00 -18.05
CA ASN A 62 -10.00 6.16 -17.33
C ASN A 62 -8.68 6.87 -17.04
N ARG A 63 -8.28 7.82 -17.89
CA ARG A 63 -7.01 8.55 -17.76
C ARG A 63 -6.90 9.26 -16.41
N LEU A 64 -7.98 9.91 -15.96
CA LEU A 64 -7.96 10.63 -14.67
C LEU A 64 -7.85 9.65 -13.49
N ARG A 65 -8.53 8.51 -13.57
CA ARG A 65 -8.49 7.45 -12.54
C ARG A 65 -7.09 6.84 -12.45
N THR A 66 -6.51 6.45 -13.59
CA THR A 66 -5.15 5.93 -13.66
C THR A 66 -4.13 6.96 -13.21
N PHE A 67 -4.28 8.24 -13.61
CA PHE A 67 -3.38 9.30 -13.18
C PHE A 67 -3.40 9.50 -11.67
N VAL A 68 -4.57 9.49 -11.03
CA VAL A 68 -4.68 9.58 -9.56
C VAL A 68 -4.00 8.40 -8.88
N VAL A 69 -4.18 7.16 -9.36
CA VAL A 69 -3.52 5.98 -8.77
C VAL A 69 -1.99 6.07 -8.89
N VAL A 70 -1.48 6.48 -10.06
CA VAL A 70 -0.04 6.67 -10.30
C VAL A 70 0.50 7.79 -9.42
N LEU A 71 -0.21 8.93 -9.35
CA LEU A 71 0.19 10.08 -8.56
C LEU A 71 0.19 9.78 -7.06
N SER A 72 -0.78 9.01 -6.56
CA SER A 72 -0.81 8.56 -5.17
C SER A 72 0.39 7.66 -4.83
N ASN A 73 0.76 6.73 -5.72
CA ASN A 73 1.96 5.89 -5.53
C ASN A 73 3.25 6.71 -5.60
N PHE A 74 3.30 7.71 -6.48
CA PHE A 74 4.41 8.66 -6.55
C PHE A 74 4.53 9.46 -5.25
N PHE A 75 3.45 10.06 -4.76
CA PHE A 75 3.45 10.81 -3.50
C PHE A 75 3.81 9.96 -2.29
N GLN A 76 3.37 8.70 -2.26
CA GLN A 76 3.77 7.76 -1.21
C GLN A 76 5.29 7.61 -1.12
N GLN A 77 5.99 7.48 -2.24
CA GLN A 77 7.47 7.43 -2.24
C GLN A 77 8.11 8.80 -2.07
N ALA A 78 7.51 9.85 -2.62
CA ALA A 78 7.99 11.23 -2.47
C ALA A 78 7.99 11.71 -1.01
N THR A 79 7.20 11.09 -0.12
CA THR A 79 7.29 11.36 1.34
C THR A 79 8.67 11.05 1.92
N GLY A 80 9.50 10.26 1.24
CA GLY A 80 10.86 9.96 1.67
C GLY A 80 10.95 8.86 2.72
N GLN A 81 9.90 8.04 2.90
CA GLN A 81 9.96 6.93 3.86
C GLN A 81 11.08 5.93 3.55
N ALA A 82 11.31 5.63 2.26
CA ALA A 82 12.43 4.77 1.84
C ALA A 82 13.78 5.35 2.29
N PHE A 83 13.97 6.66 2.09
CA PHE A 83 15.15 7.39 2.55
C PHE A 83 15.27 7.36 4.08
N ALA A 84 14.19 7.62 4.82
CA ALA A 84 14.18 7.60 6.29
C ALA A 84 14.51 6.21 6.85
N SER A 85 14.02 5.14 6.21
CA SER A 85 14.32 3.76 6.63
C SER A 85 15.78 3.38 6.37
N GLN A 86 16.30 3.71 5.18
CA GLN A 86 17.64 3.29 4.76
C GLN A 86 18.74 4.16 5.37
N TYR A 87 18.54 5.48 5.39
CA TYR A 87 19.53 6.44 5.88
C TYR A 87 19.29 6.89 7.32
N GLY A 88 18.08 6.73 7.88
CA GLY A 88 17.80 7.13 9.27
C GLY A 88 18.71 6.43 10.27
N THR A 89 19.07 5.18 10.01
CA THR A 89 20.03 4.40 10.82
C THR A 89 21.44 4.99 10.76
N LEU A 90 21.82 5.54 9.59
CA LEU A 90 23.10 6.18 9.35
C LEU A 90 23.18 7.52 10.09
N PHE A 91 22.09 8.31 10.07
CA PHE A 91 21.95 9.52 10.88
C PHE A 91 22.04 9.22 12.37
N VAL A 92 21.35 8.18 12.85
CA VAL A 92 21.42 7.74 14.25
C VAL A 92 22.84 7.31 14.63
N LYS A 93 23.54 6.60 13.74
CA LYS A 93 24.94 6.20 13.95
C LYS A 93 25.88 7.40 14.04
N GLN A 94 25.68 8.43 13.21
CA GLN A 94 26.47 9.67 13.26
C GLN A 94 26.22 10.49 14.52
N LEU A 95 25.03 10.38 15.12
CA LEU A 95 24.66 11.11 16.33
C LEU A 95 25.37 10.57 17.59
N MET A 96 26.03 9.40 17.53
CA MET A 96 26.81 8.72 18.58
C MET A 96 26.10 8.57 19.95
N SER A 97 24.77 8.65 19.99
CA SER A 97 24.02 8.72 21.25
C SER A 97 23.32 7.43 21.65
N ILE A 98 22.98 6.54 20.71
CA ILE A 98 22.19 5.31 20.94
C ILE A 98 22.62 4.24 19.93
N ASP A 99 22.59 2.96 20.33
CA ASP A 99 22.79 1.84 19.42
C ASP A 99 21.78 1.87 18.25
N PRO A 100 22.25 1.91 16.99
CA PRO A 100 21.39 1.96 15.81
C PRO A 100 20.43 0.77 15.72
N PHE A 101 20.83 -0.39 16.26
CA PHE A 101 20.00 -1.59 16.30
C PHE A 101 18.74 -1.40 17.16
N SER A 102 18.89 -0.81 18.35
CA SER A 102 17.78 -0.55 19.27
C SER A 102 16.77 0.44 18.69
N VAL A 103 17.24 1.45 17.97
CA VAL A 103 16.36 2.42 17.28
C VAL A 103 15.60 1.78 16.12
N ASN A 104 16.27 0.94 15.32
CA ASN A 104 15.60 0.16 14.28
C ASN A 104 14.55 -0.76 14.87
N LEU A 105 14.88 -1.51 15.92
CA LEU A 105 13.95 -2.43 16.57
C LEU A 105 12.73 -1.68 17.13
N GLY A 106 12.95 -0.52 17.75
CA GLY A 106 11.89 0.36 18.24
C GLY A 106 10.99 0.87 17.11
N THR A 107 11.58 1.31 15.99
CA THR A 107 10.81 1.78 14.82
C THR A 107 9.95 0.66 14.23
N ASN A 108 10.53 -0.54 14.06
CA ASN A 108 9.77 -1.71 13.58
C ASN A 108 8.63 -2.10 14.55
N ALA A 109 8.87 -2.05 15.86
CA ALA A 109 7.83 -2.33 16.85
C ALA A 109 6.67 -1.31 16.77
N VAL A 110 6.99 -0.03 16.56
CA VAL A 110 6.01 1.04 16.35
C VAL A 110 5.20 0.82 15.06
N ASP A 111 5.86 0.42 13.98
CA ASP A 111 5.19 0.10 12.71
C ASP A 111 4.24 -1.10 12.83
N ILE A 112 4.66 -2.17 13.52
CA ILE A 112 3.79 -3.31 13.82
C ILE A 112 2.57 -2.84 14.65
N GLY A 113 2.80 -2.02 15.67
CA GLY A 113 1.73 -1.43 16.48
C GLY A 113 0.74 -0.61 15.64
N ALA A 114 1.25 0.21 14.71
CA ALA A 114 0.43 0.99 13.78
C ALA A 114 -0.47 0.09 12.92
N ILE A 115 0.09 -1.00 12.38
CA ILE A 115 -0.64 -1.95 11.54
C ILE A 115 -1.76 -2.63 12.34
N ILE A 116 -1.50 -3.02 13.59
CA ILE A 116 -2.52 -3.63 14.47
C ILE A 116 -3.64 -2.62 14.74
N ILE A 117 -3.31 -1.38 15.08
CA ILE A 117 -4.29 -0.31 15.32
C ILE A 117 -5.15 -0.09 14.06
N LEU A 118 -4.52 -0.02 12.89
CA LEU A 118 -5.22 0.12 11.62
C LEU A 118 -6.19 -1.05 11.35
N ALA A 119 -5.73 -2.28 11.59
CA ALA A 119 -6.54 -3.48 11.43
C ALA A 119 -7.77 -3.45 12.36
N CYS A 120 -7.62 -2.93 13.58
CA CYS A 120 -8.73 -2.80 14.53
C CYS A 120 -9.66 -1.61 14.23
N LEU A 121 -9.13 -0.48 13.76
CA LEU A 121 -9.93 0.74 13.59
C LEU A 121 -10.73 0.78 12.28
N ILE A 122 -10.37 0.00 11.24
CA ILE A 122 -11.01 0.01 9.90
C ILE A 122 -11.22 1.44 9.36
N VAL A 123 -10.42 2.41 9.81
CA VAL A 123 -10.53 3.81 9.40
C VAL A 123 -9.18 4.26 8.91
N VAL A 124 -9.12 4.60 7.62
CA VAL A 124 -7.96 5.30 7.05
C VAL A 124 -8.04 6.76 7.51
N ILE A 125 -7.12 7.16 8.38
CA ILE A 125 -7.07 8.52 8.89
C ILE A 125 -6.38 9.40 7.85
N GLY A 126 -7.17 10.12 7.04
CA GLY A 126 -6.68 11.09 6.04
C GLY A 126 -5.90 12.27 6.61
N ARG A 127 -5.82 12.41 7.95
CA ARG A 127 -5.06 13.47 8.65
C ARG A 127 -3.59 13.14 8.90
N SER A 128 -3.14 11.94 8.54
CA SER A 128 -1.75 11.51 8.74
C SER A 128 -0.71 12.42 8.03
N SER A 129 -1.07 13.03 6.91
CA SER A 129 -0.21 13.98 6.18
C SER A 129 0.17 15.21 7.02
N ILE A 130 -0.73 15.68 7.89
CA ILE A 130 -0.47 16.82 8.78
C ILE A 130 0.54 16.43 9.86
N VAL A 131 0.44 15.21 10.40
CA VAL A 131 1.36 14.72 11.43
C VAL A 131 2.76 14.53 10.85
N GLN A 132 2.87 14.00 9.63
CA GLN A 132 4.16 13.87 8.94
C GLN A 132 4.81 15.24 8.63
N MET A 133 4.02 16.22 8.18
CA MET A 133 4.54 17.55 7.92
C MET A 133 5.00 18.23 9.23
N GLY A 134 4.24 18.04 10.31
CA GLY A 134 4.63 18.48 11.65
C GLY A 134 5.92 17.85 12.14
N SER A 135 6.08 16.52 12.00
CA SER A 135 7.29 15.82 12.44
C SER A 135 8.52 16.20 11.62
N LEU A 136 8.38 16.45 10.32
CA LEU A 136 9.49 16.93 9.48
C LEU A 136 9.91 18.36 9.84
N MET A 137 8.95 19.26 10.11
CA MET A 137 9.26 20.63 10.54
C MET A 137 9.95 20.66 11.91
N THR A 138 9.50 19.83 12.86
CA THR A 138 10.15 19.75 14.18
C THR A 138 11.53 19.12 14.10
N MET A 139 11.73 18.08 13.26
CA MET A 139 13.06 17.52 13.00
C MET A 139 14.00 18.56 12.39
N GLY A 140 13.54 19.31 11.38
CA GLY A 140 14.31 20.38 10.75
C GLY A 140 14.68 21.50 11.73
N GLY A 141 13.76 21.89 12.60
CA GLY A 141 13.99 22.87 13.66
C GLY A 141 15.02 22.39 14.70
N LEU A 142 14.87 21.15 15.18
CA LEU A 142 15.82 20.55 16.13
C LEU A 142 17.22 20.34 15.54
N GLY A 143 17.33 20.17 14.22
CA GLY A 143 18.60 20.08 13.50
C GLY A 143 19.41 21.40 13.47
N THR A 144 18.78 22.54 13.79
CA THR A 144 19.48 23.84 13.89
C THR A 144 20.10 24.08 15.28
N ALA A 145 19.80 23.23 16.26
CA ALA A 145 20.39 23.32 17.59
C ALA A 145 21.87 22.88 17.60
N GLU A 146 22.65 23.37 18.56
CA GLU A 146 24.07 23.04 18.69
C GLU A 146 24.33 21.52 18.69
N ALA A 147 25.35 21.10 17.94
CA ALA A 147 25.71 19.69 17.71
C ALA A 147 26.03 18.88 18.99
N GLY A 148 26.27 19.57 20.12
CA GLY A 148 26.53 18.97 21.43
C GLY A 148 25.29 18.61 22.25
N ASN A 149 24.09 19.05 21.87
CA ASN A 149 22.89 18.86 22.69
C ASN A 149 22.30 17.46 22.51
N VAL A 150 22.55 16.57 23.47
CA VAL A 150 22.03 15.19 23.49
C VAL A 150 20.49 15.13 23.47
N ALA A 151 19.81 16.09 24.12
CA ALA A 151 18.35 16.13 24.13
C ALA A 151 17.77 16.43 22.73
N ALA A 152 18.44 17.29 21.95
CA ALA A 152 18.03 17.57 20.57
C ALA A 152 18.16 16.31 19.69
N LYS A 153 19.25 15.53 19.87
CA LYS A 153 19.46 14.27 19.15
C LYS A 153 18.39 13.22 19.47
N GLN A 154 18.03 13.06 20.75
CA GLN A 154 16.95 12.18 21.17
C GLN A 154 15.58 12.63 20.64
N GLY A 155 15.33 13.94 20.60
CA GLY A 155 14.11 14.50 20.02
C GLY A 155 13.97 14.20 18.52
N ILE A 156 15.06 14.28 17.75
CA ILE A 156 15.07 13.91 16.32
C ILE A 156 14.69 12.43 16.14
N ILE A 157 15.22 11.54 16.99
CA ILE A 157 14.91 10.09 16.94
C ILE A 157 13.43 9.84 17.26
N ALA A 158 12.89 10.50 18.29
CA ALA A 158 11.48 10.37 18.65
C ALA A 158 10.55 10.86 17.52
N MET A 159 10.88 11.98 16.87
CA MET A 159 10.12 12.50 15.74
C MET A 159 10.22 11.60 14.50
N LEU A 160 11.36 10.91 14.29
CA LEU A 160 11.52 9.92 13.22
C LEU A 160 10.58 8.71 13.44
N MET A 161 10.44 8.23 14.67
CA MET A 161 9.48 7.16 15.00
C MET A 161 8.03 7.60 14.76
N ILE A 162 7.67 8.83 15.13
CA ILE A 162 6.33 9.41 14.89
C ILE A 162 6.06 9.57 13.39
N PHE A 163 7.08 9.93 12.62
CA PHE A 163 7.01 10.01 11.16
C PHE A 163 6.69 8.64 10.54
N SER A 164 7.44 7.59 10.91
CA SER A 164 7.16 6.22 10.45
C SER A 164 5.77 5.73 10.86
N PHE A 165 5.39 5.94 12.12
CA PHE A 165 4.06 5.59 12.63
C PHE A 165 2.93 6.24 11.81
N SER A 166 3.07 7.54 11.53
CA SER A 166 2.09 8.29 10.76
C SER A 166 2.03 7.77 9.33
N TRP A 167 3.17 7.52 8.70
CA TRP A 167 3.23 6.96 7.35
C TRP A 167 2.51 5.60 7.26
N SER A 168 2.76 4.72 8.23
CA SER A 168 2.15 3.39 8.34
C SER A 168 0.63 3.45 8.55
N LEU A 169 0.10 4.44 9.26
CA LEU A 169 -1.35 4.65 9.43
C LEU A 169 -2.03 5.36 8.25
N GLY A 170 -1.29 6.16 7.49
CA GLY A 170 -1.84 7.08 6.49
C GLY A 170 -1.61 6.61 5.07
N TRP A 171 -0.41 6.87 4.55
CA TRP A 171 -0.08 6.66 3.15
C TRP A 171 -0.07 5.19 2.77
N ALA A 172 0.44 4.32 3.66
CA ALA A 172 0.53 2.89 3.39
C ALA A 172 -0.82 2.29 3.00
N PRO A 173 -1.89 2.34 3.82
CA PRO A 173 -3.19 1.78 3.44
C PRO A 173 -3.91 2.60 2.36
N LEU A 174 -3.77 3.93 2.38
CA LEU A 174 -4.49 4.81 1.47
C LEU A 174 -4.14 4.52 0.01
N THR A 175 -2.86 4.28 -0.33
CA THR A 175 -2.48 4.00 -1.72
C THR A 175 -2.97 2.65 -2.21
N TYR A 176 -3.04 1.63 -1.33
CA TYR A 176 -3.61 0.33 -1.68
C TYR A 176 -5.12 0.42 -1.90
N VAL A 177 -5.86 1.15 -1.05
CA VAL A 177 -7.31 1.35 -1.21
C VAL A 177 -7.61 2.12 -2.50
N ILE A 178 -6.90 3.22 -2.77
CA ILE A 178 -6.99 4.01 -4.00
C ILE A 178 -6.71 3.12 -5.23
N GLY A 179 -5.68 2.28 -5.18
CA GLY A 179 -5.34 1.34 -6.25
C GLY A 179 -6.39 0.24 -6.47
N ALA A 180 -7.15 -0.12 -5.44
CA ALA A 180 -8.19 -1.14 -5.53
C ALA A 180 -9.54 -0.57 -6.02
N GLU A 181 -9.94 0.61 -5.55
CA GLU A 181 -11.29 1.15 -5.75
C GLU A 181 -11.46 1.99 -7.03
N LEU A 182 -10.45 2.78 -7.41
CA LEU A 182 -10.55 3.70 -8.55
C LEU A 182 -10.51 3.03 -9.93
N PRO A 183 -9.66 2.03 -10.20
CA PRO A 183 -9.58 1.47 -11.54
C PRO A 183 -10.72 0.49 -11.83
N SER A 184 -11.20 0.54 -13.07
CA SER A 184 -12.21 -0.38 -13.59
C SER A 184 -11.67 -1.81 -13.66
N SER A 185 -12.50 -2.81 -13.31
CA SER A 185 -12.10 -4.23 -13.23
C SER A 185 -11.23 -4.76 -14.40
N PRO A 186 -11.51 -4.46 -15.69
CA PRO A 186 -10.68 -4.96 -16.79
C PRO A 186 -9.36 -4.18 -16.99
N LEU A 187 -9.25 -2.94 -16.51
CA LEU A 187 -8.05 -2.10 -16.66
C LEU A 187 -7.24 -1.97 -15.37
N ARG A 188 -7.72 -2.59 -14.28
CA ARG A 188 -7.10 -2.55 -12.95
C ARG A 188 -5.71 -3.14 -12.95
N GLU A 189 -5.52 -4.30 -13.57
CA GLU A 189 -4.22 -4.95 -13.62
C GLU A 189 -3.19 -4.10 -14.37
N MET A 190 -3.56 -3.54 -15.53
CA MET A 190 -2.68 -2.66 -16.31
C MET A 190 -2.37 -1.34 -15.58
N THR A 191 -3.38 -0.75 -14.91
CA THR A 191 -3.20 0.48 -14.12
C THR A 191 -2.27 0.23 -12.92
N LEU A 192 -2.44 -0.88 -12.21
CA LEU A 192 -1.59 -1.25 -11.08
C LEU A 192 -0.16 -1.56 -11.53
N GLN A 193 0.03 -2.25 -12.67
CA GLN A 193 1.35 -2.48 -13.24
C GLN A 193 2.10 -1.18 -13.49
N ILE A 194 1.47 -0.19 -14.12
CA ILE A 194 2.08 1.13 -14.36
C ILE A 194 2.33 1.86 -13.05
N ALA A 195 1.38 1.84 -12.12
CA ALA A 195 1.54 2.49 -10.82
C ALA A 195 2.71 1.92 -10.02
N TYR A 196 2.87 0.59 -10.00
CA TYR A 196 3.98 -0.07 -9.33
C TYR A 196 5.31 0.13 -10.05
N PHE A 197 5.32 0.21 -11.38
CA PHE A 197 6.51 0.58 -12.13
C PHE A 197 6.97 1.99 -11.75
N VAL A 198 6.06 2.97 -11.72
CA VAL A 198 6.37 4.35 -11.30
C VAL A 198 6.84 4.38 -9.84
N LYS A 199 6.19 3.60 -8.97
CA LYS A 199 6.60 3.46 -7.57
C LYS A 199 8.05 2.99 -7.45
N LEU A 200 8.43 1.94 -8.19
CA LEU A 200 9.79 1.40 -8.18
C LEU A 200 10.82 2.41 -8.72
N VAL A 201 10.50 3.09 -9.83
CA VAL A 201 11.38 4.13 -10.39
C VAL A 201 11.57 5.28 -9.39
N THR A 202 10.50 5.72 -8.74
CA THR A 202 10.56 6.80 -7.76
C THR A 202 11.38 6.39 -6.53
N GLU A 203 11.22 5.14 -6.08
CA GLU A 203 12.02 4.57 -4.99
C GLU A 203 13.51 4.58 -5.36
N TYR A 204 13.86 4.09 -6.54
CA TYR A 204 15.24 4.07 -7.02
C TYR A 204 15.87 5.46 -7.12
N VAL A 205 15.09 6.49 -7.47
CA VAL A 205 15.56 7.88 -7.53
C VAL A 205 15.77 8.48 -6.13
N MET A 206 15.05 8.00 -5.12
CA MET A 206 15.09 8.53 -3.74
C MET A 206 16.12 7.82 -2.85
N THR A 207 16.60 6.64 -3.24
CA THR A 207 17.71 5.91 -2.60
C THR A 207 19.06 6.41 -3.08
#